data_AF-A0A946IIK2-F1
#
_entry.id   AF-A0A946IIK2-F1
#
_cell.length_a   1.000
_cell.length_b   1.000
_cell.length_c   1.000
_cell.angle_alpha   90.00
_cell.angle_beta   90.00
_cell.angle_gamma   90.00
#
_symmetry.space_group_name_H-M   'P 1'
#
loop_
_entity.id
_entity.type
_entity.pdbx_description
1 polymer ?
#
loop_
_entity_poly.entity_id
_entity_poly.type
_entity_poly.pdbx_seq_one_letter_code
_entity_poly.pdbx_strand_id
1 'polypeptide(L)' 'MRTPLGGFINHSENANAKINLIAENIRGLTIKQPIKKGEEITVFYTLY' A
#
# COMPACT_ATOMS: atom_id res chain seq x y z
N MET A 1 -11.81 -11.02 -6.07
CA MET A 1 -12.27 -9.68 -6.49
C MET A 1 -11.15 -8.68 -6.21
N ARG A 2 -10.73 -7.90 -7.21
CA ARG A 2 -9.79 -6.79 -7.05
C ARG A 2 -10.61 -5.49 -7.10
N THR A 3 -10.61 -4.67 -6.05
CA THR A 3 -11.39 -3.43 -6.01
C THR A 3 -10.58 -2.23 -6.48
N PRO A 4 -11.22 -1.26 -7.19
CA PRO A 4 -10.54 -0.19 -7.89
C PRO A 4 -10.34 0.98 -6.94
N LEU A 5 -9.10 1.16 -6.50
CA LEU A 5 -8.42 2.38 -6.02
C LEU A 5 -7.14 1.98 -5.26
N GLY A 6 -7.14 0.77 -4.67
CA GLY A 6 -5.96 -0.03 -4.27
C GLY A 6 -5.69 -1.21 -5.22
N GLY A 7 -6.09 -1.10 -6.49
CA GLY A 7 -6.18 -2.20 -7.45
C GLY A 7 -4.86 -2.63 -8.10
N PHE A 8 -3.73 -1.99 -7.75
CA PHE A 8 -2.41 -2.23 -8.34
C PHE A 8 -1.32 -2.64 -7.34
N ILE A 9 -1.57 -2.50 -6.03
CA ILE A 9 -0.59 -2.78 -4.99
C ILE A 9 -1.03 -4.03 -4.25
N ASN A 10 -0.23 -5.08 -4.29
CA ASN A 10 -0.60 -6.37 -3.73
C ASN A 10 -0.51 -6.40 -2.19
N HIS A 11 -1.14 -7.43 -1.63
CA HIS A 11 -1.10 -7.74 -0.21
C HIS A 11 0.21 -8.42 0.18
N SER A 12 0.72 -8.10 1.37
CA SER A 12 1.73 -8.90 2.07
C SER A 12 1.59 -8.74 3.58
N GLU A 13 1.78 -9.83 4.35
CA GLU A 13 1.88 -9.77 5.81
C GLU A 13 3.12 -8.98 6.26
N ASN A 14 4.21 -9.05 5.49
CA ASN A 14 5.43 -8.29 5.69
C ASN A 14 5.53 -7.11 4.70
N ALA A 15 4.47 -6.31 4.63
CA ALA A 15 4.35 -5.20 3.68
C ALA A 15 5.44 -4.12 3.85
N ASN A 16 6.06 -3.70 2.75
CA ASN A 16 7.08 -2.65 2.72
C ASN A 16 6.49 -1.21 2.62
N ALA A 17 5.19 -1.07 2.42
CA ALA A 17 4.48 0.21 2.41
C ALA A 17 3.17 0.17 3.20
N LYS A 18 2.62 1.35 3.50
CA LYS A 18 1.30 1.54 4.14
C LYS A 18 0.52 2.66 3.47
N ILE A 19 -0.81 2.54 3.44
CA ILE A 19 -1.71 3.59 2.95
C ILE A 19 -2.32 4.29 4.16
N ASN A 20 -2.13 5.61 4.27
CA ASN A 20 -2.69 6.43 5.37
C ASN A 20 -3.48 7.61 4.81
N LEU A 21 -4.39 8.17 5.61
CA LEU A 21 -5.03 9.44 5.30
C LEU A 21 -4.00 10.57 5.49
N ILE A 22 -3.76 11.37 4.45
CA ILE A 22 -2.81 12.50 4.49
C ILE A 22 -3.51 13.86 4.45
N ALA A 23 -4.77 13.88 4.02
CA ALA A 23 -5.68 15.03 4.10
C ALA A 23 -7.12 14.51 4.01
N GLU A 24 -8.10 15.39 4.18
CA GLU A 24 -9.52 15.02 4.05
C GLU A 24 -9.76 14.33 2.70
N ASN A 25 -10.25 13.08 2.75
CA ASN A 25 -10.50 12.21 1.59
C ASN A 25 -9.27 11.87 0.70
N ILE A 26 -8.04 12.18 1.14
CA ILE A 26 -6.82 11.85 0.38
C ILE A 26 -6.02 10.79 1.11
N ARG A 27 -5.79 9.66 0.43
CA ARG A 27 -4.91 8.58 0.90
C ARG A 27 -3.55 8.65 0.22
N GLY A 28 -2.48 8.60 1.01
CA GLY A 28 -1.10 8.54 0.55
C GLY A 28 -0.44 7.20 0.85
N LEU A 29 0.45 6.76 -0.04
CA LEU A 29 1.32 5.60 0.16
C LEU A 29 2.64 6.05 0.80
N THR A 30 2.99 5.47 1.95
CA THR A 30 4.25 5.73 2.65
C THR A 30 5.10 4.48 2.71
N ILE A 31 6.37 4.61 2.32
CA ILE A 31 7.37 3.54 2.35
C ILE A 31 7.86 3.35 3.80
N LYS A 32 7.95 2.10 4.27
CA LYS A 32 8.41 1.76 5.64
C LYS A 32 9.91 1.46 5.71
N GLN A 33 10.51 1.07 4.58
CA GLN A 33 11.91 0.63 4.48
C GLN A 33 12.46 0.93 3.07
N PRO A 34 13.77 1.09 2.88
CA PRO A 34 14.36 1.30 1.54
C PRO A 34 13.93 0.21 0.55
N ILE A 35 13.49 0.60 -0.65
CA ILE A 35 13.01 -0.30 -1.70
C ILE A 35 14.00 -0.26 -2.86
N LYS A 36 14.43 -1.43 -3.32
CA LYS A 36 15.34 -1.53 -4.47
C LYS A 36 14.59 -1.30 -5.79
N LYS A 37 15.28 -0.81 -6.82
CA LYS A 37 14.68 -0.68 -8.16
C LYS A 37 14.18 -2.06 -8.63
N GLY A 38 12.90 -2.13 -8.97
CA GLY A 38 12.24 -3.36 -9.43
C GLY A 38 11.67 -4.25 -8.32
N GLU A 39 11.88 -3.90 -7.05
CA GLU A 39 11.20 -4.57 -5.93
C GLU A 39 9.72 -4.19 -5.91
N GLU A 40 8.86 -5.16 -5.67
CA GLU A 40 7.41 -4.95 -5.61
C GLU A 40 7.02 -4.17 -4.36
N ILE A 41 6.15 -3.16 -4.52
CA ILE A 41 5.55 -2.47 -3.39
C ILE A 41 4.31 -3.25 -2.95
N THR A 42 4.23 -3.56 -1.65
CA THR A 42 3.11 -4.29 -1.05
C THR A 42 2.58 -3.57 0.17
N VAL A 43 1.29 -3.76 0.45
CA VAL A 43 0.59 -3.18 1.62
C VAL A 43 -0.09 -4.27 2.44
N PHE A 44 -0.29 -4.03 3.73
CA PHE A 44 -1.12 -4.91 4.55
C PHE A 44 -2.58 -4.54 4.31
N TYR A 45 -3.40 -5.52 3.93
CA TYR A 45 -4.83 -5.28 3.68
C TYR A 45 -5.56 -5.40 5.01
N THR A 46 -6.39 -4.41 5.30
CA THR A 46 -7.38 -4.50 6.37
C THR A 46 -8.73 -4.76 5.72
N LEU A 47 -9.31 -5.92 5.99
CA LEU A 47 -10.73 -6.15 5.74
C LEU A 47 -11.46 -5.30 6.79
N TYR A 48 -12.02 -4.18 6.37
CA TYR A 48 -12.94 -3.42 7.23
C TYR A 48 -14.21 -4.23 7.46
#